data_AF-A0A450WX24-F1
#
_entry.id   AF-A0A450WX24-F1
#
_cell.length_a   1.000
_cell.length_b   1.000
_cell.length_c   1.000
_cell.angle_alpha   90.00
_cell.angle_beta   90.00
_cell.angle_gamma   90.00
#
_symmetry.space_group_name_H-M   'P 1'
#
loop_
_entity.id
_entity.type
_entity.pdbx_description
1 polymer ?
#
loop_
_entity_poly.entity_id
_entity_poly.type
_entity_poly.pdbx_seq_one_letter_code
_entity_poly.pdbx_strand_id
1 'polypeptide(L)'
;MGNNRLLQRLDSALFGSVIALHRANRIVQNKIDGCEESQFEDDERLGHSIENLHATLNLSIQRIERIENKAMNTLLGVAVAITVFGATSGLLGANGILADSSLLFRIIATGLLTIAILYLFGSGLLALQTYEIGQIYRPTLTERAPVVEEKREKTATLYAIEQNQRVGTLRSNRLSASFACLRNGLIVVVLLVIVVGVGSSAAGFPPK
;
A
#
# COMPACT_ATOMS: atom_id res chain seq x y z
N MET A 1 24.43 20.47 1.25
CA MET A 1 23.83 19.48 2.19
C MET A 1 22.38 19.79 2.64
N GLY A 2 21.74 20.89 2.22
CA GLY A 2 20.38 21.27 2.70
C GLY A 2 19.17 20.66 1.96
N ASN A 3 19.27 20.43 0.64
CA ASN A 3 18.10 20.02 -0.18
C ASN A 3 17.50 18.65 0.18
N ASN A 4 18.31 17.68 0.63
CA ASN A 4 17.82 16.33 0.93
C ASN A 4 16.90 16.27 2.16
N ARG A 5 17.07 17.15 3.15
CA ARG A 5 16.25 17.13 4.37
C ARG A 5 14.85 17.68 4.13
N LEU A 6 14.72 18.68 3.25
CA LEU A 6 13.43 19.31 2.94
C LEU A 6 12.61 18.40 2.02
N LEU A 7 13.25 17.78 1.03
CA LEU A 7 12.65 16.71 0.22
C LEU A 7 12.25 15.50 1.06
N GLN A 8 13.07 15.06 2.02
CA GLN A 8 12.68 13.96 2.93
C GLN A 8 11.51 14.31 3.84
N ARG A 9 11.42 15.56 4.31
CA ARG A 9 10.28 16.00 5.13
C ARG A 9 9.00 16.07 4.29
N LEU A 10 9.07 16.61 3.08
CA LEU A 10 7.95 16.63 2.14
C LEU A 10 7.55 15.21 1.75
N ASP A 11 8.50 14.33 1.42
CA ASP A 11 8.23 12.91 1.14
C ASP A 11 7.61 12.19 2.36
N SER A 12 8.10 12.47 3.57
CA SER A 12 7.51 11.90 4.80
C SER A 12 6.09 12.39 5.08
N ALA A 13 5.80 13.67 4.80
CA ALA A 13 4.50 14.28 5.06
C ALA A 13 3.48 13.89 3.98
N LEU A 14 3.92 13.88 2.72
CA LEU A 14 3.07 13.65 1.55
C LEU A 14 2.88 12.15 1.28
N PHE A 15 3.94 11.35 1.27
CA PHE A 15 3.87 9.94 0.86
C PHE A 15 4.32 8.95 1.95
N GLY A 16 4.47 9.39 3.20
CA GLY A 16 4.94 8.52 4.28
C GLY A 16 6.40 8.08 4.11
N SER A 17 7.19 8.83 3.33
CA SER A 17 8.60 8.59 2.98
C SER A 17 8.77 7.42 2.01
N VAL A 18 8.42 7.65 0.75
CA VAL A 18 8.62 6.67 -0.36
C VAL A 18 10.09 6.27 -0.44
N ILE A 19 11.02 7.17 -0.13
CA ILE A 19 12.45 6.87 -0.10
C ILE A 19 12.77 5.90 1.04
N ALA A 20 12.23 6.09 2.24
CA ALA A 20 12.44 5.16 3.35
C ALA A 20 11.78 3.81 3.07
N LEU A 21 10.58 3.82 2.50
CA LEU A 21 9.88 2.62 2.06
C LEU A 21 10.70 1.83 1.03
N HIS A 22 11.24 2.51 0.02
CA HIS A 22 12.04 1.89 -1.02
C HIS A 22 13.33 1.29 -0.44
N ARG A 23 14.00 2.00 0.48
CA ARG A 23 15.17 1.47 1.18
C ARG A 23 14.83 0.26 2.05
N ALA A 24 13.77 0.34 2.84
CA ALA A 24 13.33 -0.76 3.69
C ALA A 24 12.98 -1.99 2.86
N ASN A 25 12.24 -1.81 1.77
CA ASN A 25 11.88 -2.91 0.87
C ASN A 25 13.09 -3.49 0.15
N ARG A 26 14.09 -2.67 -0.23
CA ARG A 26 15.34 -3.18 -0.81
C ARG A 26 16.12 -4.04 0.19
N ILE A 27 16.17 -3.66 1.46
CA ILE A 27 16.81 -4.46 2.51
C ILE A 27 16.08 -5.80 2.67
N VAL A 28 14.76 -5.80 2.70
CA VAL A 28 13.96 -7.04 2.80
C VAL A 28 14.13 -7.89 1.55
N GLN A 29 14.15 -7.29 0.36
CA GLN A 29 14.36 -8.01 -0.90
C GLN A 29 15.73 -8.70 -0.92
N ASN A 30 16.81 -8.00 -0.57
CA ASN A 30 18.13 -8.60 -0.48
C ASN A 30 18.17 -9.78 0.51
N LYS A 31 17.39 -9.72 1.60
CA LYS A 31 17.24 -10.84 2.55
C LYS A 31 16.44 -12.00 1.98
N ILE A 32 15.50 -11.76 1.07
CA ILE A 32 14.77 -12.82 0.37
C ILE A 32 15.70 -13.51 -0.62
N ASP A 33 16.42 -12.71 -1.42
CA ASP A 33 17.29 -13.19 -2.49
C ASP A 33 18.51 -13.96 -1.96
N GLY A 34 19.01 -13.61 -0.76
CA GLY A 34 20.12 -14.31 -0.10
C GLY A 34 19.70 -15.42 0.89
N CYS A 35 18.42 -15.77 0.94
CA CYS A 35 17.92 -16.82 1.83
C CYS A 35 18.00 -18.17 1.14
N GLU A 36 18.85 -19.06 1.65
CA GLU A 36 18.99 -20.43 1.16
C GLU A 36 18.42 -21.42 2.18
N GLU A 37 17.86 -22.53 1.70
CA GLU A 37 17.30 -23.58 2.57
C GLU A 37 18.35 -24.21 3.49
N SER A 38 19.59 -24.31 3.01
CA SER A 38 20.75 -24.83 3.76
C SER A 38 21.02 -24.08 5.07
N GLN A 39 20.61 -22.81 5.17
CA GLN A 39 20.77 -22.00 6.39
C GLN A 39 19.93 -22.51 7.57
N PHE A 40 18.97 -23.39 7.30
CA PHE A 40 18.02 -23.90 8.30
C PHE A 40 18.31 -25.33 8.75
N GLU A 41 19.36 -25.99 8.24
CA GLU A 41 19.68 -27.40 8.55
C GLU A 41 20.00 -27.67 10.03
N ASP A 42 20.46 -26.64 10.74
CA ASP A 42 20.82 -26.65 12.16
C ASP A 42 20.00 -25.66 13.00
N ASP A 43 18.83 -25.22 12.50
CA ASP A 43 17.97 -24.29 13.22
C ASP A 43 17.31 -24.97 14.45
N GLU A 44 17.38 -24.33 15.61
CA GLU A 44 16.82 -24.84 16.88
C GLU A 44 15.33 -25.18 16.77
N ARG A 45 14.59 -24.48 15.89
CA ARG A 45 13.15 -24.70 15.65
C ARG A 45 12.85 -26.04 14.99
N LEU A 46 13.83 -26.73 14.42
CA LEU A 46 13.69 -28.11 13.94
C LEU A 46 13.31 -29.08 15.07
N GLY A 47 13.58 -28.72 16.33
CA GLY A 47 13.16 -29.48 17.51
C GLY A 47 11.64 -29.49 17.74
N HIS A 48 10.87 -28.64 17.07
CA HIS A 48 9.41 -28.65 17.17
C HIS A 48 8.78 -29.81 16.40
N SER A 49 7.55 -30.18 16.79
CA SER A 49 6.76 -31.14 16.02
C SER A 49 6.43 -30.57 14.65
N ILE A 50 6.32 -31.46 13.66
CA ILE A 50 6.01 -31.06 12.30
C ILE A 50 4.62 -30.42 12.18
N GLU A 51 3.66 -30.85 13.03
CA GLU A 51 2.32 -30.25 13.10
C GLU A 51 2.38 -28.79 13.56
N ASN A 52 3.25 -28.46 14.52
CA ASN A 52 3.44 -27.08 14.97
C ASN A 52 4.03 -26.19 13.87
N LEU A 53 4.97 -26.73 13.08
CA LEU A 53 5.52 -26.02 11.92
C LEU A 53 4.46 -25.82 10.83
N HIS A 54 3.65 -26.84 10.53
CA HIS A 54 2.54 -26.72 9.58
C HIS A 54 1.48 -25.72 10.05
N ALA A 55 1.16 -25.70 11.34
CA ALA A 55 0.24 -24.71 11.92
C ALA A 55 0.80 -23.28 11.75
N THR A 56 2.10 -23.09 12.03
CA THR A 56 2.77 -21.79 11.85
C THR A 56 2.82 -21.36 10.39
N LEU A 57 3.10 -22.29 9.47
CA LEU A 57 3.06 -22.05 8.03
C LEU A 57 1.66 -21.62 7.59
N ASN A 58 0.62 -22.33 8.01
CA ASN A 58 -0.77 -21.97 7.68
C ASN A 58 -1.14 -20.58 8.21
N LEU A 59 -0.72 -20.23 9.42
CA LEU A 59 -0.92 -18.88 9.96
C LEU A 59 -0.21 -17.81 9.11
N SER A 60 1.00 -18.10 8.61
CA SER A 60 1.74 -17.18 7.73
C SER A 60 1.02 -16.95 6.40
N ILE A 61 0.47 -18.01 5.80
CA ILE A 61 -0.30 -17.96 4.55
C ILE A 61 -1.59 -17.17 4.76
N GLN A 62 -2.36 -17.48 5.82
CA GLN A 62 -3.58 -16.74 6.15
C GLN A 62 -3.32 -15.26 6.37
N ARG A 63 -2.18 -14.90 6.97
CA ARG A 63 -1.79 -13.49 7.15
C ARG A 63 -1.55 -12.82 5.80
N ILE A 64 -0.90 -13.50 4.86
CA ILE A 64 -0.68 -12.99 3.50
C ILE A 64 -2.02 -12.78 2.78
N GLU A 65 -2.94 -13.75 2.84
CA GLU A 65 -4.29 -13.64 2.25
C GLU A 65 -5.06 -12.45 2.84
N ARG A 66 -4.98 -12.21 4.16
CA ARG A 66 -5.59 -11.02 4.79
C ARG A 66 -5.00 -9.71 4.28
N ILE A 67 -3.70 -9.68 3.98
CA ILE A 67 -3.03 -8.49 3.39
C ILE A 67 -3.54 -8.27 1.97
N GLU A 68 -3.65 -9.31 1.15
CA GLU A 68 -4.21 -9.24 -0.20
C GLU A 68 -5.65 -8.75 -0.18
N ASN A 69 -6.50 -9.32 0.68
CA ASN A 69 -7.90 -8.88 0.81
C ASN A 69 -8.01 -7.40 1.20
N LYS A 70 -7.12 -6.89 2.07
CA LYS A 70 -7.06 -5.46 2.40
C LYS A 70 -6.60 -4.61 1.21
N ALA A 71 -5.65 -5.09 0.42
CA ALA A 71 -5.23 -4.42 -0.81
C ALA A 71 -6.38 -4.36 -1.83
N MET A 72 -7.14 -5.45 -1.99
CA MET A 72 -8.33 -5.51 -2.86
C MET A 72 -9.37 -4.47 -2.48
N ASN A 73 -9.72 -4.40 -1.20
CA ASN A 73 -10.69 -3.44 -0.70
C ASN A 73 -10.22 -1.99 -0.91
N THR A 74 -8.91 -1.75 -0.80
CA THR A 74 -8.30 -0.44 -1.08
C THR A 74 -8.43 -0.08 -2.56
N LEU A 75 -8.19 -1.03 -3.47
CA LEU A 75 -8.35 -0.83 -4.91
C LEU A 75 -9.80 -0.53 -5.29
N LEU A 76 -10.77 -1.26 -4.72
CA LEU A 76 -12.18 -0.98 -4.92
C LEU A 76 -12.55 0.43 -4.44
N GLY A 77 -12.07 0.83 -3.25
CA GLY A 77 -12.28 2.17 -2.72
C GLY A 77 -11.71 3.28 -3.61
N VAL A 78 -10.49 3.08 -4.13
CA VAL A 78 -9.85 4.02 -5.07
C VAL A 78 -10.63 4.09 -6.39
N ALA A 79 -11.09 2.96 -6.94
CA ALA A 79 -11.86 2.93 -8.18
C ALA A 79 -13.19 3.70 -8.04
N VAL A 80 -13.91 3.50 -6.93
CA VAL A 80 -15.12 4.27 -6.62
C VAL A 80 -14.81 5.75 -6.52
N ALA A 81 -13.75 6.13 -5.80
CA ALA A 81 -13.35 7.53 -5.67
C ALA A 81 -13.05 8.17 -7.02
N ILE A 82 -12.26 7.52 -7.89
CA ILE A 82 -11.94 8.01 -9.24
C ILE A 82 -13.22 8.18 -10.07
N THR A 83 -14.17 7.25 -9.97
CA THR A 83 -15.45 7.32 -10.70
C THR A 83 -16.26 8.54 -10.25
N VAL A 84 -16.34 8.78 -8.94
CA VAL A 84 -17.02 9.95 -8.38
C VAL A 84 -16.34 11.25 -8.82
N PHE A 85 -15.01 11.31 -8.82
CA PHE A 85 -14.27 12.49 -9.33
C PHE A 85 -14.48 12.72 -10.82
N GLY A 86 -14.48 11.65 -11.63
CA GLY A 86 -14.79 11.74 -13.05
C GLY A 86 -16.16 12.34 -13.29
N ALA A 87 -17.19 11.83 -12.61
CA ALA A 87 -18.57 12.32 -12.73
C ALA A 87 -18.73 13.77 -12.25
N THR A 88 -18.01 14.17 -11.20
CA THR A 88 -18.14 15.51 -10.58
C THR A 88 -17.19 16.55 -11.18
N SER A 89 -16.22 16.17 -12.00
CA SER A 89 -15.27 17.09 -12.64
C SER A 89 -15.94 18.20 -13.46
N GLY A 90 -17.09 17.90 -14.09
CA GLY A 90 -17.91 18.87 -14.81
C GLY A 90 -18.46 20.00 -13.94
N LEU A 91 -18.66 19.76 -12.63
CA LEU A 91 -19.14 20.76 -11.67
C LEU A 91 -18.09 21.84 -11.36
N LEU A 92 -16.81 21.58 -11.66
CA LEU A 92 -15.70 22.52 -11.47
C LEU A 92 -15.35 23.27 -12.77
N GLY A 93 -16.05 22.97 -13.87
CA GLY A 93 -15.83 23.58 -15.19
C GLY A 93 -16.28 25.04 -15.29
N ALA A 94 -16.08 25.64 -16.47
CA ALA A 94 -16.39 27.05 -16.73
C ALA A 94 -17.87 27.44 -16.51
N ASN A 95 -18.78 26.47 -16.59
CA ASN A 95 -20.21 26.65 -16.33
C ASN A 95 -20.67 25.95 -15.02
N GLY A 96 -19.72 25.62 -14.15
CA GLY A 96 -19.96 24.85 -12.93
C GLY A 96 -20.26 25.71 -11.70
N ILE A 97 -20.26 25.08 -10.52
CA ILE A 97 -20.53 25.72 -9.21
C ILE A 97 -19.54 26.85 -8.88
N LEU A 98 -18.35 26.86 -9.47
CA LEU A 98 -17.35 27.91 -9.28
C LEU A 98 -17.26 28.90 -10.46
N ALA A 99 -18.23 28.90 -11.38
CA ALA A 99 -18.21 29.81 -12.53
C ALA A 99 -18.15 31.29 -12.09
N ASP A 100 -18.92 31.65 -11.07
CA ASP A 100 -19.01 33.00 -10.51
C ASP A 100 -17.97 33.27 -9.40
N SER A 101 -17.15 32.28 -9.05
CA SER A 101 -16.11 32.44 -8.03
C SER A 101 -14.89 33.18 -8.57
N SER A 102 -14.14 33.85 -7.67
CA SER A 102 -12.88 34.51 -8.07
C SER A 102 -11.89 33.52 -8.70
N LEU A 103 -11.10 34.00 -9.66
CA LEU A 103 -10.09 33.21 -10.38
C LEU A 103 -9.11 32.51 -9.43
N LEU A 104 -8.77 33.14 -8.29
CA LEU A 104 -7.92 32.55 -7.26
C LEU A 104 -8.54 31.29 -6.63
N PHE A 105 -9.84 31.32 -6.28
CA PHE A 105 -10.54 30.15 -5.73
C PHE A 105 -10.57 28.99 -6.72
N ARG A 106 -10.76 29.28 -8.01
CA ARG A 106 -10.73 28.27 -9.07
C ARG A 106 -9.36 27.61 -9.19
N ILE A 107 -8.28 28.39 -9.19
CA ILE A 107 -6.91 27.86 -9.22
C ILE A 107 -6.65 26.96 -8.01
N ILE A 108 -7.02 27.41 -6.80
CA ILE A 108 -6.82 26.63 -5.57
C ILE A 108 -7.61 25.32 -5.62
N ALA A 109 -8.89 25.36 -6.02
CA ALA A 109 -9.74 24.18 -6.12
C ALA A 109 -9.21 23.19 -7.16
N THR A 110 -8.79 23.66 -8.35
CA THR A 110 -8.15 22.81 -9.36
C THR A 110 -6.85 22.19 -8.84
N GLY A 111 -6.00 22.97 -8.17
CA GLY A 111 -4.76 22.45 -7.58
C GLY A 111 -5.01 21.36 -6.53
N LEU A 112 -5.97 21.57 -5.62
CA LEU A 112 -6.38 20.57 -4.63
C LEU A 112 -6.94 19.31 -5.29
N LEU A 113 -7.78 19.45 -6.33
CA LEU A 113 -8.29 18.32 -7.08
C LEU A 113 -7.17 17.51 -7.73
N THR A 114 -6.21 18.17 -8.39
CA THR A 114 -5.06 17.49 -9.01
C THR A 114 -4.25 16.74 -7.96
N ILE A 115 -3.97 17.35 -6.81
CA ILE A 115 -3.23 16.71 -5.71
C ILE A 115 -4.01 15.49 -5.16
N ALA A 116 -5.33 15.61 -4.97
CA ALA A 116 -6.17 14.50 -4.52
C ALA A 116 -6.13 13.31 -5.50
N ILE A 117 -6.23 13.57 -6.80
CA ILE A 117 -6.17 12.54 -7.84
C ILE A 117 -4.80 11.83 -7.80
N LEU A 118 -3.70 12.58 -7.71
CA LEU A 118 -2.36 12.01 -7.62
C LEU A 118 -2.20 11.08 -6.40
N TYR A 119 -2.75 11.46 -5.25
CA TYR A 119 -2.72 10.62 -4.06
C TYR A 119 -3.53 9.34 -4.18
N LEU A 120 -4.76 9.45 -4.70
CA LEU A 120 -5.63 8.29 -4.88
C LEU A 120 -5.06 7.33 -5.91
N PHE A 121 -4.50 7.86 -7.00
CA PHE A 121 -3.84 7.05 -8.02
C PHE A 121 -2.58 6.38 -7.46
N GLY A 122 -1.73 7.12 -6.74
CA GLY A 122 -0.55 6.56 -6.07
C GLY A 122 -0.91 5.47 -5.06
N SER A 123 -1.98 5.65 -4.30
CA SER A 123 -2.54 4.61 -3.42
C SER A 123 -2.91 3.35 -4.19
N GLY A 124 -3.63 3.50 -5.30
CA GLY A 124 -4.03 2.38 -6.16
C GLY A 124 -2.82 1.63 -6.75
N LEU A 125 -1.82 2.36 -7.27
CA LEU A 125 -0.60 1.75 -7.80
C LEU A 125 0.17 0.96 -6.74
N LEU A 126 0.32 1.50 -5.53
CA LEU A 126 1.00 0.79 -4.43
C LEU A 126 0.23 -0.46 -3.98
N ALA A 127 -1.11 -0.41 -4.03
CA ALA A 127 -1.94 -1.58 -3.74
C ALA A 127 -1.80 -2.66 -4.83
N LEU A 128 -1.79 -2.29 -6.12
CA LEU A 128 -1.50 -3.22 -7.23
C LEU A 128 -0.10 -3.84 -7.11
N GLN A 129 0.89 -3.01 -6.82
CA GLN A 129 2.25 -3.47 -6.55
C GLN A 129 2.36 -4.42 -5.35
N THR A 130 1.36 -4.45 -4.46
CA THR A 130 1.31 -5.42 -3.36
C THR A 130 0.95 -6.82 -3.86
N TYR A 131 0.12 -6.93 -4.90
CA TYR A 131 -0.21 -8.21 -5.56
C TYR A 131 0.96 -8.81 -6.33
N GLU A 132 1.80 -7.96 -6.92
CA GLU A 132 2.95 -8.40 -7.72
C GLU A 132 4.10 -8.95 -6.85
N ILE A 133 4.12 -8.69 -5.54
CA ILE A 133 5.21 -9.12 -4.66
C ILE A 133 5.11 -10.61 -4.36
N GLY A 134 5.96 -11.40 -5.02
CA GLY A 134 6.38 -12.74 -4.61
C GLY A 134 5.29 -13.80 -4.61
N GLN A 135 5.67 -15.07 -4.79
CA GLN A 135 4.75 -16.19 -4.65
C GLN A 135 4.60 -16.56 -3.17
N ILE A 136 3.48 -17.22 -2.81
CA ILE A 136 3.34 -17.83 -1.50
C ILE A 136 4.19 -19.09 -1.48
N TYR A 137 5.19 -19.13 -0.61
CA TYR A 137 6.09 -20.28 -0.49
C TYR A 137 5.38 -21.40 0.26
N ARG A 138 5.40 -22.59 -0.33
CA ARG A 138 4.89 -23.82 0.28
C ARG A 138 5.90 -24.94 -0.01
N PRO A 139 6.10 -25.89 0.92
CA PRO A 139 6.88 -27.09 0.63
C PRO A 139 6.29 -27.82 -0.57
N THR A 140 7.16 -28.36 -1.43
CA THR A 140 6.71 -29.11 -2.60
C THR A 140 6.08 -30.44 -2.19
N LEU A 141 5.24 -31.01 -3.07
CA LEU A 141 4.67 -32.34 -2.83
C LEU A 141 5.75 -33.42 -2.68
N THR A 142 6.91 -33.22 -3.32
CA THR A 142 8.08 -34.08 -3.21
C THR A 142 8.78 -33.97 -1.86
N GLU A 143 8.71 -32.82 -1.19
CA GLU A 143 9.25 -32.64 0.18
C GLU A 143 8.32 -33.16 1.27
N ARG A 144 7.03 -33.32 0.96
CA ARG A 144 6.00 -33.89 1.86
C ARG A 144 5.70 -35.36 1.58
N ALA A 145 6.47 -36.01 0.71
CA ALA A 145 6.23 -37.41 0.41
C ALA A 145 6.58 -38.26 1.65
N PRO A 146 5.80 -39.32 1.97
CA PRO A 146 6.00 -40.13 3.17
C PRO A 146 7.34 -40.89 3.20
N VAL A 147 8.09 -40.85 2.10
CA VAL A 147 9.42 -41.45 1.93
C VAL A 147 10.54 -40.46 2.31
N VAL A 148 10.21 -39.19 2.53
CA VAL A 148 11.18 -38.14 2.88
C VAL A 148 11.52 -38.21 4.36
N GLU A 149 12.80 -38.00 4.66
CA GLU A 149 13.28 -37.88 6.02
C GLU A 149 12.61 -36.69 6.72
N GLU A 150 12.03 -36.92 7.92
CA GLU A 150 11.27 -35.90 8.66
C GLU A 150 12.06 -34.60 8.83
N LYS A 151 13.39 -34.70 9.01
CA LYS A 151 14.29 -33.54 9.10
C LYS A 151 14.20 -32.66 7.85
N ARG A 152 14.19 -33.26 6.65
CA ARG A 152 14.12 -32.54 5.37
C ARG A 152 12.77 -31.84 5.18
N GLU A 153 11.66 -32.49 5.53
CA GLU A 153 10.34 -31.85 5.47
C GLU A 153 10.25 -30.65 6.44
N LYS A 154 10.82 -30.79 7.65
CA LYS A 154 10.88 -29.69 8.62
C LYS A 154 11.74 -28.52 8.13
N THR A 155 12.91 -28.77 7.56
CA THR A 155 13.78 -27.73 6.99
C THR A 155 13.09 -26.97 5.86
N ALA A 156 12.49 -27.68 4.90
CA ALA A 156 11.73 -27.07 3.81
C ALA A 156 10.53 -26.24 4.31
N THR A 157 9.83 -26.76 5.33
CA THR A 157 8.72 -26.04 5.98
C THR A 157 9.20 -24.77 6.68
N LEU A 158 10.32 -24.82 7.38
CA LEU A 158 10.90 -23.68 8.08
C LEU A 158 11.36 -22.59 7.10
N TYR A 159 12.03 -23.01 6.02
CA TYR A 159 12.40 -22.13 4.92
C TYR A 159 11.17 -21.42 4.33
N ALA A 160 10.09 -22.16 4.06
CA ALA A 160 8.84 -21.58 3.56
C ALA A 160 8.21 -20.57 4.54
N ILE A 161 8.23 -20.85 5.84
CA ILE A 161 7.74 -19.90 6.88
C ILE A 161 8.54 -18.60 6.83
N GLU A 162 9.87 -18.68 6.81
CA GLU A 162 10.76 -17.52 6.79
C GLU A 162 10.59 -16.68 5.52
N GLN A 163 10.51 -17.33 4.37
CA GLN A 163 10.25 -16.64 3.10
C GLN A 163 8.88 -15.94 3.12
N ASN A 164 7.84 -16.64 3.57
CA ASN A 164 6.50 -16.05 3.69
C ASN A 164 6.45 -14.87 4.66
N GLN A 165 7.19 -14.92 5.77
CA GLN A 165 7.30 -13.78 6.69
C GLN A 165 7.95 -12.58 6.01
N ARG A 166 9.07 -12.78 5.30
CA ARG A 166 9.80 -11.69 4.62
C ARG A 166 8.98 -11.08 3.48
N VAL A 167 8.37 -11.92 2.63
CA VAL A 167 7.43 -11.49 1.59
C VAL A 167 6.24 -10.76 2.20
N GLY A 168 5.69 -11.28 3.30
CA GLY A 168 4.61 -10.66 4.06
C GLY A 168 4.97 -9.26 4.57
N THR A 169 6.20 -9.06 5.07
CA THR A 169 6.70 -7.74 5.45
C THR A 169 6.77 -6.79 4.26
N LEU A 170 7.29 -7.25 3.12
CA LEU A 170 7.44 -6.43 1.92
C LEU A 170 6.07 -5.98 1.38
N ARG A 171 5.10 -6.90 1.35
CA ARG A 171 3.68 -6.62 1.03
C ARG A 171 3.07 -5.64 2.02
N SER A 172 3.25 -5.88 3.32
CA SER A 172 2.70 -5.01 4.38
C SER A 172 3.25 -3.59 4.31
N ASN A 173 4.53 -3.42 3.96
CA ASN A 173 5.16 -2.11 3.80
C ASN A 173 4.51 -1.34 2.65
N ARG A 174 4.36 -1.96 1.46
CA ARG A 174 3.70 -1.32 0.31
C ARG A 174 2.24 -0.99 0.60
N LEU A 175 1.52 -1.91 1.24
CA LEU A 175 0.13 -1.68 1.64
C LEU A 175 -0.01 -0.54 2.65
N SER A 176 0.91 -0.42 3.62
CA SER A 176 0.91 0.68 4.58
C SER A 176 1.11 2.04 3.89
N ALA A 177 2.04 2.10 2.92
CA ALA A 177 2.25 3.32 2.12
C ALA A 177 1.04 3.65 1.23
N SER A 178 0.39 2.65 0.66
CA SER A 178 -0.89 2.80 -0.06
C SER A 178 -1.93 3.45 0.85
N PHE A 179 -2.14 2.94 2.07
CA PHE A 179 -3.06 3.55 3.03
C PHE A 179 -2.69 4.97 3.43
N ALA A 180 -1.40 5.30 3.56
CA ALA A 180 -0.96 6.66 3.84
C ALA A 180 -1.33 7.62 2.69
N CYS A 181 -1.12 7.20 1.44
CA CYS A 181 -1.54 7.95 0.26
C CYS A 181 -3.06 8.11 0.19
N LEU A 182 -3.82 7.04 0.46
CA LEU A 182 -5.29 7.09 0.52
C LEU A 182 -5.76 8.11 1.55
N ARG A 183 -5.23 8.03 2.78
CA ARG A 183 -5.58 8.94 3.88
C ARG A 183 -5.28 10.39 3.50
N ASN A 184 -4.10 10.66 2.96
CA ASN A 184 -3.71 12.01 2.55
C ASN A 184 -4.58 12.53 1.40
N GLY A 185 -4.89 11.67 0.42
CA GLY A 185 -5.85 11.98 -0.64
C GLY A 185 -7.22 12.35 -0.10
N LEU A 186 -7.77 11.57 0.83
CA LEU A 186 -9.06 11.86 1.47
C LEU A 186 -9.04 13.20 2.25
N ILE A 187 -7.96 13.52 2.96
CA ILE A 187 -7.81 14.81 3.63
C ILE A 187 -7.86 15.96 2.62
N VAL A 188 -7.16 15.83 1.49
CA VAL A 188 -7.16 16.84 0.42
C VAL A 188 -8.56 16.99 -0.21
N VAL A 189 -9.30 15.89 -0.36
CA VAL A 189 -10.69 15.92 -0.85
C VAL A 189 -11.60 16.68 0.12
N VAL A 190 -11.47 16.44 1.42
CA VAL A 190 -12.24 17.18 2.44
C VAL A 190 -11.93 18.68 2.37
N LEU A 191 -10.65 19.04 2.24
CA LEU A 191 -10.25 20.44 2.05
C LEU A 191 -10.83 21.04 0.77
N LEU A 192 -10.83 20.30 -0.34
CA LEU A 192 -11.45 20.72 -1.59
C LEU A 192 -12.94 21.02 -1.39
N VAL A 193 -13.69 20.13 -0.74
CA VAL A 193 -15.13 20.34 -0.46
C VAL A 193 -15.36 21.62 0.35
N ILE A 194 -14.52 21.88 1.36
CA ILE A 194 -14.60 23.12 2.16
C ILE A 194 -14.34 24.34 1.28
N VAL A 195 -13.29 24.33 0.45
CA VAL A 195 -12.98 25.45 -0.45
C VAL A 195 -14.12 25.72 -1.43
N VAL A 196 -14.69 24.66 -2.02
CA VAL A 196 -15.84 24.78 -2.93
C VAL A 196 -17.07 25.34 -2.21
N GLY A 197 -17.37 24.86 -1.01
CA GLY A 197 -18.52 25.33 -0.22
C GLY A 197 -18.40 26.79 0.25
N VAL A 198 -17.19 27.24 0.60
CA VAL A 198 -16.93 28.65 0.93
C VAL A 198 -17.02 29.51 -0.33
N GLY A 199 -16.44 29.04 -1.44
CA GLY A 199 -16.46 29.75 -2.73
C GLY A 199 -17.87 29.96 -3.29
N SER A 200 -18.77 28.98 -3.13
CA SER A 200 -20.17 29.09 -3.57
C SER A 200 -21.00 30.01 -2.66
N SER A 201 -20.74 30.00 -1.35
CA SER A 201 -21.43 30.86 -0.38
C SER A 201 -21.06 32.34 -0.55
N ALA A 202 -19.83 32.64 -0.95
CA ALA A 202 -19.36 33.99 -1.21
C ALA A 202 -19.95 34.61 -2.50
N ALA A 203 -20.37 33.79 -3.47
CA ALA A 203 -21.04 34.24 -4.69
C ALA A 203 -22.53 34.61 -4.47
N GLY A 204 -23.11 34.29 -3.31
CA GLY A 204 -24.52 34.51 -2.98
C GLY A 204 -24.90 35.88 -2.41
N PHE A 205 -23.98 36.83 -2.28
CA PHE A 205 -24.29 38.20 -1.84
C PHE A 205 -24.21 39.18 -3.02
N PRO A 206 -25.34 39.54 -3.66
CA PRO A 206 -25.34 40.68 -4.57
C PRO A 206 -25.15 41.97 -3.76
N PRO A 207 -24.19 42.85 -4.12
CA PRO A 207 -24.24 44.23 -3.66
C PRO A 207 -25.49 44.89 -4.28
N LYS A 208 -26.28 45.54 -3.44
CA LYS A 208 -27.41 46.39 -3.83
C LYS A 208 -26.98 47.52 -4.75
#